data_AF-R5FUW6-F1
#
_entry.id   AF-R5FUW6-F1
#
_cell.length_a   1.000
_cell.length_b   1.000
_cell.length_c   1.000
_cell.angle_alpha   90.00
_cell.angle_beta   90.00
_cell.angle_gamma   90.00
#
_symmetry.space_group_name_H-M   'P 1'
#
loop_
_entity.id
_entity.type
_entity.pdbx_description
1 polymer ?
#
loop_
_entity_poly.entity_id
_entity_poly.type
_entity_poly.pdbx_seq_one_letter_code
_entity_poly.pdbx_strand_id
1 'polypeptide(L)'
;MKVYFSRLVPFRPFIAINLLGCIVVRSDHRGKVDESLIRHEKIHTAQMRELLYVGFYLIYAVEWLVRRIAGGTGAYWRIGFEREAYAYQSQPSYLQERKHFAWLSYWRGR
;
A
#
# COMPACT_ATOMS: atom_id res chain seq x y z
N MET A 1 -1.94 9.55 11.38
CA MET A 1 -1.26 8.27 11.16
C MET A 1 -0.11 8.17 12.12
N LYS A 2 0.05 7.03 12.82
CA LYS A 2 1.18 6.81 13.75
C LYS A 2 2.27 6.01 13.03
N VAL A 3 3.52 6.41 13.22
CA VAL A 3 4.70 5.72 12.67
C VAL A 3 5.44 5.06 13.83
N TYR A 4 5.62 3.76 13.74
CA TYR A 4 6.36 2.94 14.69
C TYR A 4 7.65 2.46 14.05
N PHE A 5 8.72 2.38 14.84
CA PHE A 5 9.99 1.84 14.39
C PHE A 5 10.25 0.51 15.09
N SER A 6 10.51 -0.54 14.32
CA SER A 6 10.83 -1.86 14.87
C SER A 6 12.11 -2.41 14.25
N ARG A 7 12.90 -3.13 15.06
CA ARG A 7 14.13 -3.79 14.62
C ARG A 7 13.86 -5.12 13.90
N LEU A 8 12.72 -5.74 14.19
CA LEU A 8 12.35 -7.09 13.75
C LEU A 8 11.38 -7.08 12.57
N VAL A 9 10.47 -6.11 12.55
CA VAL A 9 9.38 -6.01 11.56
C VAL A 9 9.49 -4.67 10.84
N PRO A 10 9.30 -4.60 9.52
CA PRO A 10 9.05 -5.72 8.60
C PRO A 10 10.30 -6.53 8.20
N PHE A 11 10.09 -7.82 7.91
CA PHE A 11 11.14 -8.72 7.43
C PHE A 11 11.65 -8.30 6.04
N ARG A 12 12.93 -8.56 5.75
CA ARG A 12 13.51 -8.28 4.42
C ARG A 12 12.73 -9.04 3.34
N PRO A 13 12.48 -8.44 2.16
CA PRO A 13 13.04 -7.18 1.65
C PRO A 13 12.25 -5.91 2.00
N PHE A 14 11.11 -6.00 2.68
CA PHE A 14 10.21 -4.87 2.91
C PHE A 14 10.78 -3.83 3.87
N ILE A 15 10.56 -2.54 3.62
CA ILE A 15 11.11 -1.43 4.41
C ILE A 15 10.09 -0.88 5.40
N ALA A 16 8.85 -0.72 4.93
CA ALA A 16 7.71 -0.28 5.70
C ALA A 16 6.52 -1.21 5.43
N ILE A 17 5.62 -1.30 6.40
CA ILE A 17 4.35 -2.00 6.24
C ILE A 17 3.24 -1.19 6.90
N ASN A 18 2.11 -1.07 6.21
CA ASN A 18 0.87 -0.58 6.80
C ASN A 18 0.14 -1.71 7.52
N LEU A 19 -0.12 -1.52 8.81
CA LEU A 19 -0.98 -2.41 9.58
C LEU A 19 -2.05 -1.56 10.25
N LEU A 20 -3.28 -1.66 9.75
CA LEU A 20 -4.47 -1.01 10.32
C LEU A 20 -4.30 0.51 10.47
N GLY A 21 -3.64 1.16 9.52
CA GLY A 21 -3.38 2.61 9.57
C GLY A 21 -2.22 3.02 10.47
N CYS A 22 -1.44 2.06 10.97
CA CYS A 22 -0.16 2.27 11.61
C CYS A 22 0.95 1.85 10.65
N ILE A 23 1.92 2.73 10.38
CA ILE A 23 3.12 2.33 9.65
C ILE A 23 4.08 1.73 10.66
N VAL A 24 4.63 0.57 10.32
CA VAL A 24 5.83 0.02 10.97
C VAL A 24 6.98 0.12 9.99
N VAL A 25 7.96 0.96 10.29
CA VAL A 25 9.21 1.10 9.52
C VAL A 25 10.31 0.33 10.22
N ARG A 26 11.16 -0.33 9.44
CA ARG A 26 12.36 -0.96 10.00
C ARG A 26 13.31 0.13 10.52
N SER A 27 13.84 -0.07 11.72
CA SER A 27 14.62 0.96 12.45
C SER A 27 15.88 1.44 11.71
N ASP A 28 16.48 0.57 10.89
CA ASP A 28 17.64 0.86 10.04
C ASP A 28 17.30 1.78 8.84
N HIS A 29 16.00 2.00 8.57
CA HIS A 29 15.48 2.83 7.49
C HIS A 29 14.77 4.09 8.00
N ARG A 30 14.96 4.46 9.27
CA ARG A 30 14.33 5.65 9.89
C ARG A 30 14.57 6.94 9.11
N GLY A 31 15.76 7.12 8.53
CA GLY A 31 16.09 8.28 7.70
C GLY A 31 15.54 8.25 6.26
N LYS A 32 14.87 7.17 5.85
CA LYS A 32 14.27 7.02 4.52
C LYS A 32 12.75 7.19 4.51
N VAL A 33 12.18 7.62 5.64
CA VAL A 33 10.76 7.97 5.72
C VAL A 33 10.60 9.38 5.17
N ASP A 34 10.28 9.48 3.89
CA ASP A 34 9.94 10.75 3.25
C ASP A 34 8.42 10.97 3.21
N GLU A 35 8.01 12.15 2.75
CA GLU A 35 6.59 12.51 2.63
C GLU A 35 5.85 11.65 1.60
N SER A 36 6.55 11.16 0.56
CA SER A 36 5.96 10.31 -0.48
C SER A 36 5.58 8.95 0.11
N LEU A 37 6.46 8.34 0.90
CA LEU A 37 6.19 7.10 1.62
C LEU A 37 5.05 7.28 2.62
N ILE A 38 5.06 8.37 3.40
CA ILE A 38 3.94 8.65 4.32
C ILE A 38 2.61 8.81 3.55
N ARG A 39 2.64 9.41 2.36
CA ARG A 39 1.44 9.61 1.53
C ARG A 39 0.94 8.30 0.92
N HIS A 40 1.85 7.49 0.39
CA HIS A 40 1.57 6.15 -0.11
C HIS A 40 0.81 5.31 0.95
N GLU A 41 1.33 5.34 2.17
CA GLU A 41 0.76 4.62 3.31
C GLU A 41 -0.58 5.20 3.79
N LYS A 42 -0.77 6.52 3.69
CA LYS A 42 -2.08 7.14 3.94
C LYS A 42 -3.10 6.72 2.89
N ILE A 43 -2.71 6.54 1.62
CA ILE A 43 -3.60 6.02 0.57
C ILE A 43 -4.03 4.59 0.90
N HIS A 44 -3.10 3.72 1.32
CA HIS A 44 -3.45 2.39 1.82
C HIS A 44 -4.41 2.43 3.00
N THR A 45 -4.20 3.36 3.94
CA THR A 45 -5.12 3.53 5.07
C THR A 45 -6.52 3.96 4.62
N ALA A 46 -6.64 4.78 3.56
CA ALA A 46 -7.92 5.13 2.97
C ALA A 46 -8.58 3.90 2.30
N GLN A 47 -7.84 3.15 1.49
CA GLN A 47 -8.30 1.89 0.87
C GLN A 47 -8.75 0.86 1.93
N MET A 48 -8.00 0.73 3.03
CA MET A 48 -8.36 -0.12 4.16
C MET A 48 -9.70 0.30 4.77
N ARG A 49 -9.89 1.59 5.06
CA ARG A 49 -11.15 2.09 5.62
C ARG A 49 -12.35 1.84 4.70
N GLU A 50 -12.17 1.96 3.38
CA GLU A 50 -13.22 1.66 2.39
C GLU A 50 -13.68 0.20 2.42
N LEU A 51 -12.78 -0.71 2.79
CA LEU A 51 -13.01 -2.15 2.80
C LEU A 51 -13.10 -2.73 4.22
N LEU A 52 -13.40 -1.88 5.22
CA LEU A 52 -13.52 -2.27 6.63
C LEU A 52 -12.28 -3.00 7.17
N TYR A 53 -11.09 -2.64 6.65
CA TYR A 53 -9.77 -3.22 6.89
C TYR A 53 -9.63 -4.69 6.48
N VAL A 54 -10.54 -5.56 6.90
CA VAL A 54 -10.52 -7.00 6.60
C VAL A 54 -10.64 -7.24 5.09
N GLY A 55 -11.56 -6.53 4.42
CA GLY A 55 -11.74 -6.66 2.98
C GLY A 55 -10.50 -6.26 2.19
N PHE A 56 -9.74 -5.28 2.68
CA PHE A 56 -8.48 -4.88 2.03
C PHE A 56 -7.48 -6.03 2.02
N TYR A 57 -7.19 -6.65 3.17
CA TYR A 57 -6.22 -7.75 3.22
C TYR A 57 -6.67 -8.98 2.41
N LEU A 58 -7.98 -9.30 2.43
CA LEU A 58 -8.52 -10.41 1.64
C LEU A 58 -8.35 -10.17 0.14
N ILE A 59 -8.79 -9.01 -0.35
CA ILE A 59 -8.69 -8.68 -1.77
C ILE A 59 -7.23 -8.57 -2.20
N TYR A 60 -6.38 -7.95 -1.38
CA TYR A 60 -4.95 -7.83 -1.64
C TYR A 60 -4.30 -9.22 -1.80
N ALA A 61 -4.56 -10.15 -0.88
CA ALA A 61 -4.02 -11.50 -0.93
C ALA A 61 -4.51 -12.28 -2.15
N VAL A 62 -5.80 -12.18 -2.48
CA VAL A 62 -6.38 -12.83 -3.68
C VAL A 62 -5.77 -12.24 -4.96
N GLU A 63 -5.68 -10.92 -5.07
CA GLU A 63 -5.12 -10.25 -6.24
C GLU A 63 -3.63 -10.60 -6.42
N TRP A 64 -2.87 -10.61 -5.33
CA TRP A 64 -1.48 -11.04 -5.33
C TRP A 64 -1.34 -12.49 -5.79
N LEU A 65 -2.17 -13.40 -5.28
CA LEU A 65 -2.15 -14.82 -5.64
C LEU A 65 -2.49 -15.04 -7.12
N VAL A 66 -3.56 -14.42 -7.62
CA VAL A 66 -3.95 -14.49 -9.04
C VAL A 66 -2.82 -14.01 -9.94
N ARG A 67 -2.22 -12.85 -9.62
CA ARG A 67 -1.11 -12.27 -10.40
C ARG A 67 0.18 -13.10 -10.30
N ARG A 68 0.40 -13.77 -9.17
CA ARG A 68 1.54 -14.67 -8.95
C ARG A 68 1.40 -15.95 -9.75
N ILE A 69 0.22 -16.56 -9.77
CA ILE A 69 -0.09 -17.77 -10.56
C ILE A 69 -0.01 -17.45 -12.07
N ALA A 70 -0.40 -16.23 -12.48
CA ALA A 70 -0.27 -15.75 -13.86
C ALA A 70 1.19 -15.51 -14.33
N GLY A 71 2.20 -16.03 -13.61
CA GLY A 71 3.59 -16.12 -14.08
C GLY A 71 4.43 -14.84 -13.99
N GLY A 72 3.94 -13.78 -13.34
CA GLY A 72 4.64 -12.50 -13.30
C GLY A 72 5.66 -12.37 -12.17
N THR A 73 6.93 -12.14 -12.51
CA THR A 73 7.87 -11.45 -11.61
C THR A 73 7.40 -10.00 -11.46
N GLY A 74 6.82 -9.67 -10.31
CA GLY A 74 6.21 -8.35 -10.07
C GLY A 74 4.70 -8.37 -9.81
N ALA A 75 4.15 -9.50 -9.37
CA ALA A 75 2.75 -9.60 -8.92
C ALA A 75 2.37 -8.47 -7.94
N TYR A 76 3.27 -8.12 -7.02
CA TYR A 76 3.14 -6.99 -6.08
C TYR A 76 2.84 -5.66 -6.79
N TRP A 77 3.72 -5.22 -7.70
CA TRP A 77 3.59 -3.94 -8.42
C TRP A 77 2.35 -3.85 -9.31
N ARG A 78 1.75 -5.00 -9.63
CA ARG A 78 0.57 -5.08 -10.48
C ARG A 78 -0.73 -4.98 -9.67
N ILE A 79 -0.70 -5.12 -8.35
CA ILE A 79 -1.89 -5.01 -7.48
C ILE A 79 -2.52 -3.63 -7.65
N GLY A 80 -3.84 -3.56 -7.82
CA GLY A 80 -4.55 -2.30 -8.06
C GLY A 80 -4.34 -1.27 -6.94
N PHE A 81 -4.31 -1.74 -5.69
CA PHE A 81 -4.02 -0.91 -4.53
C PHE A 81 -2.63 -0.26 -4.59
N GLU A 82 -1.61 -1.05 -4.93
CA GLU A 82 -0.22 -0.59 -5.09
C GLU A 82 -0.12 0.39 -6.26
N ARG A 83 -0.74 0.07 -7.41
CA ARG A 83 -0.75 0.95 -8.59
C ARG A 83 -1.35 2.32 -8.28
N GLU A 84 -2.47 2.36 -7.56
CA GLU A 84 -3.09 3.61 -7.11
C GLU A 84 -2.14 4.37 -6.16
N ALA A 85 -1.61 3.70 -5.15
CA ALA A 85 -0.72 4.34 -4.16
C ALA A 85 0.54 4.90 -4.82
N TYR A 86 1.19 4.15 -5.72
CA TYR A 86 2.36 4.63 -6.47
C TYR A 86 2.03 5.75 -7.46
N ALA A 87 0.86 5.75 -8.09
CA ALA A 87 0.48 6.81 -9.03
C ALA A 87 0.30 8.17 -8.35
N TYR A 88 -0.10 8.17 -7.08
CA TYR A 88 -0.49 9.39 -6.35
C TYR A 88 0.35 9.69 -5.11
N GLN A 89 1.37 8.89 -4.79
CA GLN A 89 2.26 9.14 -3.66
C GLN A 89 2.97 10.50 -3.72
N SER A 90 3.15 11.09 -4.90
CA SER A 90 3.74 12.42 -5.09
C SER A 90 2.73 13.57 -5.07
N GLN A 91 1.42 13.30 -5.01
CA GLN A 91 0.36 14.31 -5.12
C GLN A 91 -0.29 14.61 -3.75
N PRO A 92 0.03 15.74 -3.08
CA PRO A 92 -0.42 16.03 -1.72
C PRO A 92 -1.94 16.14 -1.56
N SER A 93 -2.64 16.65 -2.58
CA SER A 93 -4.09 16.84 -2.56
C SER A 93 -4.88 15.55 -2.79
N TYR A 94 -4.24 14.48 -3.27
CA TYR A 94 -4.94 13.29 -3.74
C TYR A 94 -5.88 12.69 -2.71
N LEU A 95 -5.47 12.60 -1.43
CA LEU A 95 -6.30 12.05 -0.36
C LEU A 95 -7.62 12.79 -0.14
N GLN A 96 -7.69 14.07 -0.50
CA GLN A 96 -8.91 14.89 -0.38
C GLN A 96 -9.86 14.69 -1.56
N GLU A 97 -9.30 14.45 -2.75
CA GLU A 97 -10.03 14.32 -4.01
C GLU A 97 -10.26 12.85 -4.43
N ARG A 98 -9.68 11.91 -3.67
CA ARG A 98 -9.69 10.48 -3.98
C ARG A 98 -11.11 9.96 -4.03
N LYS A 99 -11.48 9.42 -5.19
CA LYS A 99 -12.78 8.75 -5.40
C LYS A 99 -12.79 7.40 -4.67
N HIS A 100 -13.95 7.05 -4.12
CA HIS A 100 -14.15 5.74 -3.53
C HIS A 100 -13.90 4.63 -4.56
N PHE A 101 -13.16 3.60 -4.14
CA PHE A 101 -12.81 2.44 -4.98
C PHE A 101 -12.01 2.78 -6.24
N ALA A 102 -11.24 3.89 -6.27
CA ALA A 102 -10.42 4.27 -7.41
C ALA A 102 -9.39 3.19 -7.83
N TRP A 103 -8.92 2.35 -6.89
CA TRP A 103 -8.07 1.18 -7.16
C TRP A 103 -8.69 0.20 -8.17
N LEU A 104 -10.02 0.10 -8.29
CA LEU A 104 -10.68 -0.78 -9.27
C LEU A 104 -10.33 -0.41 -10.72
N SER A 105 -10.05 0.87 -10.99
CA SER A 105 -9.64 1.31 -12.33
C SER A 105 -8.30 0.69 -12.74
N TYR A 106 -7.46 0.32 -11.77
CA TYR A 106 -6.15 -0.31 -11.96
C TYR A 106 -6.22 -1.85 -12.04
N TRP A 107 -7.40 -2.46 -11.87
CA TRP A 107 -7.58 -3.91 -12.02
C TRP A 107 -7.54 -4.36 -13.48
N ARG A 108 -8.21 -3.61 -14.35
CA ARG A 108 -8.19 -3.84 -15.79
C ARG A 108 -6.93 -3.19 -16.32
N GLY A 109 -5.92 -4.01 -16.64
CA GLY A 109 -4.67 -3.54 -17.23
C GLY A 109 -4.93 -2.69 -18.47
N ARG A 110 -4.84 -1.38 -18.29
CA ARG A 110 -4.41 -0.41 -19.30
C ARG A 110 -3.21 0.31 -18.71
#